data_AF-A0A660TY86-F1
#
_entry.id   AF-A0A660TY86-F1
#
_cell.length_a   1.000
_cell.length_b   1.000
_cell.length_c   1.000
_cell.angle_alpha   90.00
_cell.angle_beta   90.00
_cell.angle_gamma   90.00
#
_symmetry.space_group_name_H-M   'P 1'
#
loop_
_entity.id
_entity.type
_entity.pdbx_description
1 polymer ?
#
loop_
_entity_poly.entity_id
_entity_poly.type
_entity_poly.pdbx_seq_one_letter_code
_entity_poly.pdbx_strand_id
1 'polypeptide(L)'
;MWIILLILLIITLFFVLSKPGRLHSPKLGGRGRVEFYSKGMDAGFSLQEINLLWSASQRADLMNPPAIYGSVEELDKAINQIAGERKFSERKGVEPETVILKKLFDYRKKVEMGKPKYRSGLKSTRNIAIGQRLTIRADGVGVYSSKVVENEQGYLTMTIPVGDPLPGGFSWRQVKLNIYFWRKEDAGYFFQTRVIDKFYDRHNLLFRIYHSDNILRSQKRRSVRAPARISARLYPLKSLEDANQWMESSPGLSCLIVDLSEDGAALKIGGRGKKNLPFKLQFKIRDEIVVLPGVVKRVQYKPKPDESTLHVEFLPPDENTRMILLSYVFDIDRSRAKGENVAENDTLNVISGISSESDAAPEKPQKSQKPQKSEKSEEIEEETVEELESVEED
;
A
#
# COMPACT_ATOMS: atom_id res chain seq x y z
N MET A 1 0.37 16.30 73.67
CA MET A 1 0.89 15.08 72.99
C MET A 1 0.06 14.67 71.78
N TRP A 2 -1.26 14.52 71.89
CA TRP A 2 -2.13 14.05 70.78
C TRP A 2 -2.12 14.93 69.52
N ILE A 3 -2.03 16.25 69.68
CA ILE A 3 -1.99 17.20 68.54
C ILE A 3 -0.69 17.03 67.73
N ILE A 4 0.43 16.76 68.40
CA ILE A 4 1.74 16.58 67.76
C ILE A 4 1.76 15.25 66.97
N LEU A 5 1.14 14.20 67.51
CA LEU A 5 0.95 12.92 66.82
C LEU A 5 0.07 13.04 65.58
N LEU A 6 -0.99 13.85 65.64
CA LEU A 6 -1.88 14.10 64.50
C LEU A 6 -1.15 14.84 63.37
N ILE A 7 -0.34 15.85 63.72
CA ILE A 7 0.46 16.61 62.75
C ILE A 7 1.52 15.72 62.10
N LEU A 8 2.21 14.88 62.88
CA LEU A 8 3.16 13.89 62.34
C LEU A 8 2.50 12.86 61.42
N LEU A 9 1.28 12.44 61.73
CA LEU A 9 0.51 11.51 60.90
C LEU A 9 0.07 12.16 59.57
N ILE A 10 -0.32 13.44 59.59
CA ILE A 10 -0.66 14.20 58.38
C ILE A 10 0.59 14.44 57.52
N ILE A 11 1.74 14.77 58.12
CA ILE A 11 3.01 14.97 57.40
C ILE A 11 3.50 13.66 56.78
N THR A 12 3.41 12.55 57.51
CA THR A 12 3.80 11.23 56.98
C THR A 12 2.84 10.75 55.90
N LEU A 13 1.53 10.94 56.06
CA LEU A 13 0.54 10.64 55.02
C LEU A 13 0.77 11.52 53.77
N PHE A 14 1.09 12.80 53.97
CA PHE A 14 1.46 13.71 52.88
C PHE A 14 2.72 13.22 52.17
N PHE A 15 3.79 12.82 52.87
CA PHE A 15 5.01 12.30 52.24
C PHE A 15 4.83 10.94 51.57
N VAL A 16 3.96 10.07 52.10
CA VAL A 16 3.65 8.76 51.50
C VAL A 16 2.79 8.91 50.25
N LEU A 17 1.83 9.84 50.24
CA LEU A 17 1.02 10.21 49.06
C LEU A 17 1.80 11.06 48.05
N SER A 18 2.82 11.79 48.49
CA SER A 18 3.69 12.64 47.65
C SER A 18 4.91 11.90 47.11
N LYS A 19 5.06 10.58 47.34
CA LYS A 19 6.14 9.82 46.71
C LYS A 19 5.97 9.93 45.20
N PRO A 20 6.89 10.58 44.47
CA PRO A 20 6.83 10.60 43.03
C PRO A 20 7.12 9.19 42.58
N GLY A 21 6.09 8.47 42.15
CA GLY A 21 6.28 7.32 41.29
C GLY A 21 7.19 7.79 40.16
N ARG A 22 8.33 7.13 39.98
CA ARG A 22 9.26 7.36 38.88
C ARG A 22 8.57 7.02 37.56
N LEU A 23 7.68 7.87 37.10
CA LEU A 23 7.38 8.07 35.69
C LEU A 23 8.02 9.40 35.33
N HIS A 24 9.06 9.36 34.50
CA HIS A 24 9.46 10.52 33.73
C HIS A 24 8.24 10.93 32.90
N SER A 25 7.46 11.87 33.44
CA SER A 25 6.41 12.55 32.72
C SER A 25 7.04 13.87 32.26
N PRO A 26 7.06 14.17 30.95
CA PRO A 26 7.47 15.49 30.51
C PRO A 26 6.53 16.50 31.18
N LYS A 27 7.11 17.51 31.82
CA LYS A 27 6.41 18.54 32.61
C LYS A 27 5.45 19.37 31.72
N LEU A 28 4.34 18.80 31.29
CA LEU A 28 3.22 19.56 30.73
C LEU A 28 2.40 20.09 31.91
N GLY A 29 2.57 21.37 32.25
CA GLY A 29 1.68 22.05 33.19
C GLY A 29 0.21 22.02 32.73
N GLY A 30 -0.73 22.38 33.61
CA GLY A 30 -2.18 22.31 33.32
C GLY A 30 -2.62 22.94 31.99
N ARG A 31 -1.87 23.94 31.50
CA ARG A 31 -2.08 24.57 30.18
C ARG A 31 -1.96 23.60 29.00
N GLY A 32 -1.00 22.67 29.03
CA GLY A 32 -0.80 21.70 27.95
C GLY A 32 -1.90 20.63 27.91
N ARG A 33 -2.48 20.28 29.07
CA ARG A 33 -3.64 19.40 29.15
C ARG A 33 -4.88 20.08 28.58
N VAL A 34 -5.16 21.33 28.94
CA VAL A 34 -6.31 22.07 28.38
C VAL A 34 -6.22 22.18 26.86
N GLU A 35 -5.03 22.50 26.34
CA GLU A 35 -4.78 22.56 24.90
C GLU A 35 -5.00 21.21 24.21
N PHE A 36 -4.54 20.12 24.82
CA PHE A 36 -4.77 18.77 24.30
C PHE A 36 -6.25 18.46 24.13
N TYR A 37 -7.06 18.78 25.15
CA TYR A 37 -8.50 18.51 25.11
C TYR A 37 -9.22 19.42 24.11
N SER A 38 -8.86 20.71 24.06
CA SER A 38 -9.43 21.63 23.07
C SER A 38 -9.17 21.15 21.65
N LYS A 39 -7.91 20.83 21.32
CA LYS A 39 -7.53 20.32 19.99
C LYS A 39 -8.18 18.98 19.67
N GLY A 40 -8.35 18.10 20.67
CA GLY A 40 -9.04 16.83 20.51
C GLY A 40 -10.51 17.01 20.15
N MET A 41 -11.20 17.95 20.79
CA MET A 41 -12.59 18.28 20.47
C MET A 41 -12.69 18.90 19.06
N ASP A 42 -11.79 19.83 18.70
CA ASP A 42 -11.73 20.41 17.35
C ASP A 42 -11.45 19.37 16.26
N ALA A 43 -10.70 18.32 16.59
CA ALA A 43 -10.43 17.19 15.72
C ALA A 43 -11.61 16.20 15.62
N GLY A 44 -12.64 16.35 16.45
CA GLY A 44 -13.88 15.55 16.43
C GLY A 44 -13.89 14.33 17.35
N PHE A 45 -12.96 14.26 18.31
CA PHE A 45 -12.93 13.18 19.31
C PHE A 45 -13.85 13.49 20.49
N SER A 46 -14.44 12.45 21.09
CA SER A 46 -15.21 12.57 22.33
C SER A 46 -14.29 12.74 23.55
N LEU A 47 -14.80 13.23 24.67
CA LEU A 47 -14.01 13.37 25.90
C LEU A 47 -13.41 12.03 26.38
N GLN A 48 -14.14 10.92 26.22
CA GLN A 48 -13.65 9.58 26.56
C GLN A 48 -12.48 9.17 25.66
N GLU A 49 -12.58 9.44 24.36
CA GLU A 49 -11.52 9.18 23.39
C GLU A 49 -10.29 10.03 23.68
N ILE A 50 -10.47 11.31 23.97
CA ILE A 50 -9.38 12.22 24.34
C ILE A 50 -8.67 11.73 25.61
N ASN A 51 -9.40 11.25 26.62
CA ASN A 51 -8.80 10.67 27.83
C ASN A 51 -7.92 9.44 27.50
N LEU A 52 -8.38 8.59 26.58
CA LEU A 52 -7.61 7.43 26.12
C LEU A 52 -6.36 7.85 25.34
N LEU A 53 -6.47 8.84 24.44
CA LEU A 53 -5.32 9.42 23.73
C LEU A 53 -4.31 10.06 24.68
N TRP A 54 -4.79 10.78 25.70
CA TRP A 54 -3.94 11.37 26.73
C TRP A 54 -3.20 10.32 27.53
N SER A 55 -3.84 9.19 27.82
CA SER A 55 -3.20 8.08 28.52
C SER A 55 -2.17 7.37 27.62
N ALA A 56 -2.46 7.23 26.32
CA ALA A 56 -1.55 6.65 25.35
C ALA A 56 -0.33 7.55 25.07
N SER A 57 -0.52 8.87 24.98
CA SER A 57 0.56 9.84 24.74
C SER A 57 1.57 9.88 25.90
N GLN A 58 1.09 9.73 27.14
CA GLN A 58 1.95 9.59 28.30
C GLN A 58 2.74 8.27 28.27
N ARG A 59 2.11 7.16 27.88
CA ARG A 59 2.80 5.86 27.73
C ARG A 59 3.82 5.86 26.58
N ALA A 60 3.57 6.63 25.53
CA ALA A 60 4.46 6.81 24.40
C ALA A 60 5.67 7.73 24.70
N ASP A 61 5.72 8.33 25.90
CA ASP A 61 6.67 9.37 26.29
C ASP A 61 6.77 10.52 25.27
N LEU A 62 5.62 11.01 24.79
CA LEU A 62 5.60 12.14 23.86
C LEU A 62 6.02 13.41 24.59
N MET A 63 7.07 14.08 24.10
CA MET A 63 7.53 15.36 24.67
C MET A 63 6.45 16.45 24.60
N ASN A 64 5.57 16.40 23.59
CA ASN A 64 4.49 17.36 23.38
C ASN A 64 3.18 16.65 22.96
N PRO A 65 2.38 16.14 23.90
CA PRO A 65 1.14 15.43 23.61
C PRO A 65 0.16 16.18 22.67
N PRO A 66 -0.07 17.51 22.82
CA PRO A 66 -0.90 18.27 21.86
C PRO A 66 -0.46 18.16 20.40
N ALA A 67 0.80 17.79 20.12
CA ALA A 67 1.32 17.64 18.77
C ALA A 67 0.70 16.46 18.00
N ILE A 68 0.06 15.48 18.67
CA ILE A 68 -0.66 14.38 18.00
C ILE A 68 -1.68 14.89 16.97
N TYR A 69 -2.28 16.07 17.20
CA TYR A 69 -3.28 16.66 16.31
C TYR A 69 -2.70 17.47 15.13
N GLY A 70 -1.37 17.52 14.98
CA GLY A 70 -0.72 18.28 13.89
C GLY A 70 0.52 17.62 13.30
N SER A 71 1.19 16.77 14.07
CA SER A 71 2.35 15.99 13.65
C SER A 71 1.93 14.56 13.34
N VAL A 72 2.17 14.17 12.09
CA VAL A 72 2.00 12.79 11.63
C VAL A 72 2.84 11.82 12.47
N GLU A 73 4.06 12.23 12.84
CA GLU A 73 4.98 11.35 13.55
C GLU A 73 4.51 11.03 14.97
N GLU A 74 4.00 12.04 15.67
CA GLU A 74 3.47 11.89 17.03
C GLU A 74 2.14 11.12 17.02
N LEU A 75 1.32 11.34 16.00
CA LEU A 75 0.10 10.56 15.77
C LEU A 75 0.40 9.08 15.52
N ASP A 76 1.39 8.77 14.69
CA ASP A 76 1.77 7.38 14.39
C ASP A 76 2.30 6.66 15.65
N LYS A 77 3.08 7.34 16.50
CA LYS A 77 3.49 6.81 17.82
C LYS A 77 2.30 6.51 18.72
N ALA A 78 1.33 7.42 18.81
CA ALA A 78 0.14 7.24 19.63
C ALA A 78 -0.73 6.08 19.13
N ILE A 79 -0.90 5.94 17.81
CA ILE A 79 -1.61 4.80 17.20
C ILE A 79 -0.88 3.50 17.56
N ASN A 80 0.45 3.46 17.43
CA ASN A 80 1.22 2.26 17.75
C ASN A 80 1.07 1.84 19.23
N GLN A 81 1.03 2.81 20.16
CA GLN A 81 0.85 2.54 21.58
C GLN A 81 -0.56 2.06 21.97
N ILE A 82 -1.59 2.47 21.23
CA ILE A 82 -2.96 1.99 21.44
C ILE A 82 -3.16 0.64 20.76
N ALA A 83 -2.55 0.43 19.59
CA ALA A 83 -2.54 -0.87 18.92
C ALA A 83 -1.84 -1.92 19.79
N GLY A 84 -0.68 -1.58 20.37
CA GLY A 84 0.12 -2.51 21.15
C GLY A 84 0.53 -3.73 20.31
N GLU A 85 0.71 -4.87 20.97
CA GLU A 85 1.10 -6.14 20.32
C GLU A 85 -0.10 -6.96 19.81
N ARG A 86 -1.33 -6.57 20.19
CA ARG A 86 -2.53 -7.31 19.82
C ARG A 86 -2.84 -7.11 18.33
N LYS A 87 -2.93 -8.23 17.60
CA LYS A 87 -3.31 -8.29 16.18
C LYS A 87 -4.66 -7.61 15.94
N PHE A 88 -4.80 -6.91 14.81
CA PHE A 88 -6.05 -6.24 14.46
C PHE A 88 -7.17 -7.25 14.15
N SER A 89 -6.83 -8.37 13.53
CA SER A 89 -7.73 -9.49 13.22
C SER A 89 -8.41 -10.11 14.46
N GLU A 90 -7.79 -10.01 15.63
CA GLU A 90 -8.30 -10.57 16.89
C GLU A 90 -9.23 -9.59 17.66
N ARG A 91 -9.52 -8.41 17.11
CA ARG A 91 -10.33 -7.38 17.77
C ARG A 91 -11.82 -7.59 17.51
N LYS A 92 -12.65 -7.43 18.55
CA LYS A 92 -14.11 -7.60 18.42
C LYS A 92 -14.82 -6.36 17.88
N GLY A 93 -14.13 -5.22 17.81
CA GLY A 93 -14.64 -4.00 17.21
C GLY A 93 -15.41 -3.08 18.15
N VAL A 94 -15.79 -3.58 19.34
CA VAL A 94 -16.57 -2.87 20.37
C VAL A 94 -15.70 -2.33 21.49
N GLU A 95 -14.46 -2.78 21.60
CA GLU A 95 -13.56 -2.33 22.65
C GLU A 95 -13.20 -0.85 22.42
N PRO A 96 -13.12 -0.02 23.49
CA PRO A 96 -12.80 1.40 23.37
C PRO A 96 -11.51 1.67 22.58
N GLU A 97 -10.49 0.82 22.74
CA GLU A 97 -9.23 0.90 21.99
C GLU A 97 -9.46 0.68 20.49
N THR A 98 -10.30 -0.28 20.13
CA THR A 98 -10.60 -0.58 18.72
C THR A 98 -11.40 0.56 18.08
N VAL A 99 -12.39 1.11 18.80
CA VAL A 99 -13.19 2.25 18.32
C VAL A 99 -12.32 3.48 18.10
N ILE A 100 -11.42 3.79 19.03
CA ILE A 100 -10.54 4.94 18.87
C ILE A 100 -9.50 4.74 17.75
N LEU A 101 -8.98 3.52 17.57
CA LEU A 101 -8.04 3.22 16.49
C LEU A 101 -8.65 3.49 15.12
N LYS A 102 -9.90 3.08 14.90
CA LYS A 102 -10.64 3.38 13.65
C LYS A 102 -10.67 4.89 13.39
N LYS A 103 -11.08 5.68 14.39
CA LYS A 103 -11.11 7.14 14.29
C LYS A 103 -9.73 7.76 14.07
N LEU A 104 -8.69 7.23 14.72
CA LEU A 104 -7.32 7.70 14.54
C LEU A 104 -6.81 7.43 13.13
N PHE A 105 -7.11 6.27 12.55
CA PHE A 105 -6.76 5.97 11.17
C PHE A 105 -7.48 6.89 10.18
N ASP A 106 -8.76 7.19 10.40
CA ASP A 106 -9.51 8.15 9.59
C ASP A 106 -8.96 9.57 9.72
N TYR A 107 -8.63 9.98 10.95
CA TYR A 107 -7.99 11.26 11.22
C TYR A 107 -6.62 11.35 10.56
N ARG A 108 -5.79 10.30 10.68
CA ARG A 108 -4.48 10.18 10.05
C ARG A 108 -4.55 10.31 8.53
N LYS A 109 -5.55 9.67 7.91
CA LYS A 109 -5.86 9.81 6.48
C LYS A 109 -6.22 11.25 6.12
N LYS A 110 -7.10 11.90 6.91
CA LYS A 110 -7.49 13.30 6.71
C LYS A 110 -6.29 14.25 6.81
N VAL A 111 -5.42 14.06 7.79
CA VAL A 111 -4.19 14.85 7.97
C VAL A 111 -3.24 14.66 6.78
N GLU A 112 -3.02 13.41 6.33
CA GLU A 112 -2.16 13.11 5.19
C GLU A 112 -2.69 13.78 3.91
N MET A 113 -3.96 13.55 3.58
CA MET A 113 -4.62 14.12 2.39
C MET A 113 -4.77 15.65 2.46
N GLY A 114 -4.65 16.23 3.66
CA GLY A 114 -4.64 17.67 3.87
C GLY A 114 -3.33 18.36 3.49
N LYS A 115 -2.23 17.60 3.35
CA LYS A 115 -0.90 18.17 3.04
C LYS A 115 -0.86 18.91 1.71
N PRO A 116 0.00 19.94 1.57
CA PRO A 116 0.15 20.70 0.33
C PRO A 116 0.39 19.81 -0.89
N LYS A 117 1.17 18.72 -0.79
CA LYS A 117 1.39 17.80 -1.93
C LYS A 117 0.10 17.28 -2.60
N TYR A 118 -1.01 17.21 -1.87
CA TYR A 118 -2.31 16.80 -2.41
C TYR A 118 -3.21 17.99 -2.81
N ARG A 119 -2.84 19.23 -2.49
CA ARG A 119 -3.64 20.45 -2.71
C ARG A 119 -2.98 21.50 -3.61
N SER A 120 -1.66 21.69 -3.49
CA SER A 120 -0.86 22.57 -4.33
C SER A 120 -0.59 21.90 -5.67
N GLY A 121 -1.29 22.36 -6.70
CA GLY A 121 -1.07 21.93 -8.07
C GLY A 121 -0.18 22.89 -8.87
N LEU A 122 0.13 22.50 -10.11
CA LEU A 122 0.62 23.42 -11.12
C LEU A 122 -0.44 24.51 -11.36
N LYS A 123 -0.01 25.77 -11.43
CA LYS A 123 -0.88 26.91 -11.78
C LYS A 123 -0.78 27.31 -13.24
N SER A 124 0.30 26.90 -13.92
CA SER A 124 0.55 27.22 -15.32
C SER A 124 1.29 26.07 -15.99
N THR A 125 1.13 25.94 -17.30
CA THR A 125 1.89 24.98 -18.10
C THR A 125 3.39 25.30 -18.14
N ARG A 126 3.79 26.50 -17.74
CA ARG A 126 5.19 26.92 -17.54
C ARG A 126 5.94 26.09 -16.52
N ASN A 127 5.24 25.42 -15.61
CA ASN A 127 5.85 24.57 -14.60
C ASN A 127 5.81 23.07 -14.97
N ILE A 128 5.48 22.74 -16.23
CA ILE A 128 5.52 21.35 -16.70
C ILE A 128 6.97 20.94 -16.93
N ALA A 129 7.36 19.78 -16.39
CA ALA A 129 8.70 19.26 -16.54
C ALA A 129 8.97 18.81 -17.99
N ILE A 130 10.21 19.02 -18.44
CA ILE A 130 10.72 18.42 -19.67
C ILE A 130 10.60 16.89 -19.58
N GLY A 131 10.20 16.27 -20.69
CA GLY A 131 9.99 14.84 -20.80
C GLY A 131 8.64 14.34 -20.30
N GLN A 132 7.78 15.20 -19.76
CA GLN A 132 6.41 14.85 -19.39
C GLN A 132 5.66 14.32 -20.62
N ARG A 133 5.08 13.12 -20.49
CA ARG A 133 4.20 12.55 -21.51
C ARG A 133 2.85 13.24 -21.46
N LEU A 134 2.35 13.60 -22.63
CA LEU A 134 1.08 14.26 -22.86
C LEU A 134 0.14 13.31 -23.62
N THR A 135 -1.13 13.38 -23.29
CA THR A 135 -2.24 12.80 -24.05
C THR A 135 -3.04 13.95 -24.64
N ILE A 136 -3.11 14.03 -25.96
CA ILE A 136 -3.82 15.07 -26.68
C ILE A 136 -5.11 14.46 -27.21
N ARG A 137 -6.24 15.04 -26.84
CA ARG A 137 -7.52 14.77 -27.49
C ARG A 137 -7.79 15.87 -28.50
N ALA A 138 -7.94 15.48 -29.76
CA ALA A 138 -8.44 16.35 -30.81
C ALA A 138 -9.91 15.98 -31.02
N ASP A 139 -10.82 16.93 -30.71
CA ASP A 139 -12.25 16.66 -30.71
C ASP A 139 -12.72 16.19 -32.09
N GLY A 140 -13.45 15.07 -32.12
CA GLY A 140 -13.93 14.45 -33.35
C GLY A 140 -12.88 13.71 -34.19
N VAL A 141 -11.61 13.69 -33.76
CA VAL A 141 -10.50 13.11 -34.54
C VAL A 141 -9.89 11.88 -33.88
N GLY A 142 -9.47 11.99 -32.61
CA GLY A 142 -8.84 10.87 -31.93
C GLY A 142 -8.01 11.23 -30.72
N VAL A 143 -7.28 10.23 -30.21
CA VAL A 143 -6.38 10.36 -29.06
C VAL A 143 -4.95 10.15 -29.48
N TYR A 144 -4.09 11.10 -29.12
CA TYR A 144 -2.69 11.14 -29.52
C TYR A 144 -1.79 11.24 -28.30
N SER A 145 -0.56 10.74 -28.42
CA SER A 145 0.48 10.91 -27.42
C SER A 145 1.58 11.82 -27.93
N SER A 146 2.10 12.67 -27.05
CA SER A 146 3.25 13.53 -27.31
C SER A 146 4.13 13.59 -26.05
N LYS A 147 5.31 14.20 -26.15
CA LYS A 147 6.26 14.39 -25.06
C LYS A 147 6.77 15.82 -25.07
N VAL A 148 6.82 16.47 -23.90
CA VAL A 148 7.46 17.78 -23.75
C VAL A 148 8.96 17.65 -23.99
N VAL A 149 9.49 18.47 -24.89
CA VAL A 149 10.92 18.53 -25.23
C VAL A 149 11.58 19.73 -24.56
N GLU A 150 10.85 20.85 -24.50
CA GLU A 150 11.37 22.12 -23.99
C GLU A 150 10.22 22.94 -23.40
N ASN A 151 10.52 23.80 -22.44
CA ASN A 151 9.56 24.67 -21.78
C ASN A 151 10.18 26.05 -21.57
N GLU A 152 9.93 26.92 -22.53
CA GLU A 152 10.48 28.28 -22.58
C GLU A 152 9.47 29.31 -22.05
N GLN A 153 9.94 30.52 -21.74
CA GLN A 153 9.04 31.57 -21.24
C GLN A 153 7.99 32.02 -22.28
N GLY A 154 8.15 31.73 -23.57
CA GLY A 154 7.17 32.07 -24.61
C GLY A 154 6.23 30.92 -25.00
N TYR A 155 6.72 29.69 -24.94
CA TYR A 155 6.07 28.53 -25.56
C TYR A 155 6.51 27.22 -24.91
N LEU A 156 5.66 26.20 -25.07
CA LEU A 156 6.01 24.82 -24.74
C LEU A 156 6.30 24.07 -26.05
N THR A 157 7.43 23.37 -26.13
CA THR A 157 7.77 22.54 -27.29
C THR A 157 7.46 21.07 -26.99
N MET A 158 6.80 20.41 -27.92
CA MET A 158 6.45 18.99 -27.81
C MET A 158 6.74 18.24 -29.10
N THR A 159 6.94 16.92 -29.00
CA THR A 159 7.03 16.05 -30.18
C THR A 159 5.72 16.06 -30.97
N ILE A 160 5.76 15.70 -32.25
CA ILE A 160 4.52 15.53 -33.01
C ILE A 160 3.56 14.54 -32.31
N PRO A 161 2.24 14.79 -32.33
CA PRO A 161 1.27 13.86 -31.79
C PRO A 161 1.26 12.55 -32.59
N VAL A 162 1.37 11.41 -31.90
CA VAL A 162 1.32 10.06 -32.48
C VAL A 162 0.08 9.34 -31.95
N GLY A 163 -0.77 8.83 -32.84
CA GLY A 163 -2.06 8.24 -32.48
C GLY A 163 -2.85 7.81 -33.71
N ASP A 164 -4.18 7.94 -33.62
CA ASP A 164 -5.11 7.54 -34.68
C ASP A 164 -4.81 8.24 -36.03
N PRO A 165 -5.06 7.59 -37.18
CA PRO A 165 -4.86 8.21 -38.49
C PRO A 165 -5.60 9.56 -38.59
N LEU A 166 -4.91 10.58 -39.09
CA LEU A 166 -5.51 11.90 -39.26
C LEU A 166 -6.43 11.91 -40.50
N PRO A 167 -7.62 12.53 -40.43
CA PRO A 167 -8.44 12.78 -41.59
C PRO A 167 -7.67 13.56 -42.67
N GLY A 168 -8.04 13.33 -43.94
CA GLY A 168 -7.46 14.07 -45.06
C GLY A 168 -7.62 15.59 -44.88
N GLY A 169 -6.55 16.35 -45.11
CA GLY A 169 -6.56 17.81 -44.98
C GLY A 169 -6.55 18.33 -43.54
N PHE A 170 -6.46 17.48 -42.52
CA PHE A 170 -6.43 17.90 -41.13
C PHE A 170 -5.22 18.80 -40.81
N SER A 171 -5.46 19.92 -40.12
CA SER A 171 -4.43 20.85 -39.69
C SER A 171 -4.45 21.10 -38.19
N TRP A 172 -3.37 20.69 -37.51
CA TRP A 172 -3.20 20.91 -36.07
C TRP A 172 -3.24 22.39 -35.64
N ARG A 173 -2.91 23.33 -36.54
CA ARG A 173 -2.97 24.77 -36.24
C ARG A 173 -4.39 25.31 -36.13
N GLN A 174 -5.36 24.66 -36.77
CA GLN A 174 -6.75 25.13 -36.81
C GLN A 174 -7.59 24.59 -35.65
N VAL A 175 -7.06 23.67 -34.84
CA VAL A 175 -7.81 22.95 -33.81
C VAL A 175 -7.33 23.32 -32.42
N LYS A 176 -8.27 23.41 -31.48
CA LYS A 176 -7.94 23.54 -30.05
C LYS A 176 -7.53 22.17 -29.51
N LEU A 177 -6.37 22.12 -28.87
CA LEU A 177 -5.85 20.89 -28.28
C LEU A 177 -6.34 20.75 -26.85
N ASN A 178 -7.00 19.63 -26.55
CA ASN A 178 -7.37 19.23 -25.20
C ASN A 178 -6.27 18.34 -24.64
N ILE A 179 -5.36 18.89 -23.84
CA ILE A 179 -4.18 18.18 -23.35
C ILE A 179 -4.39 17.69 -21.93
N TYR A 180 -4.08 16.42 -21.72
CA TYR A 180 -4.11 15.74 -20.44
C TYR A 180 -2.76 15.11 -20.10
N PHE A 181 -2.33 15.17 -18.85
CA PHE A 181 -1.17 14.41 -18.40
C PHE A 181 -1.28 14.02 -16.93
N TRP A 182 -0.66 12.89 -16.58
CA TRP A 182 -0.46 12.52 -15.18
C TRP A 182 0.92 12.98 -14.74
N ARG A 183 0.97 13.82 -13.71
CA ARG A 183 2.21 14.14 -13.02
C ARG A 183 2.49 13.05 -11.98
N LYS A 184 3.72 12.52 -11.98
CA LYS A 184 4.14 11.50 -11.03
C LYS A 184 3.91 11.99 -9.60
N GLU A 185 3.39 11.12 -8.74
CA GLU A 185 3.14 11.37 -7.30
C GLU A 185 2.16 12.51 -6.96
N ASP A 186 1.52 13.12 -7.95
CA ASP A 186 0.58 14.23 -7.77
C ASP A 186 -0.82 13.85 -8.27
N ALA A 187 -1.21 14.34 -9.44
CA ALA A 187 -2.57 14.24 -9.97
C ALA A 187 -2.57 14.29 -11.50
N GLY A 188 -3.76 14.13 -12.07
CA GLY A 188 -4.01 14.37 -13.48
C GLY A 188 -4.18 15.87 -13.70
N TYR A 189 -3.67 16.38 -14.81
CA TYR A 189 -3.79 17.78 -15.21
C TYR A 189 -4.41 17.85 -16.58
N PHE A 190 -5.24 18.86 -16.78
CA PHE A 190 -5.90 19.17 -18.03
C PHE A 190 -5.72 20.65 -18.37
N PHE A 191 -5.40 20.95 -19.62
CA PHE A 191 -5.43 22.31 -20.12
C PHE A 191 -5.77 22.31 -21.61
N GLN A 192 -6.20 23.47 -22.09
CA GLN A 192 -6.45 23.66 -23.51
C GLN A 192 -5.42 24.62 -24.10
N THR A 193 -5.00 24.36 -25.33
CA THR A 193 -4.05 25.23 -26.04
C THR A 193 -4.22 25.14 -27.56
N ARG A 194 -3.38 25.82 -28.33
CA ARG A 194 -3.30 25.75 -29.79
C ARG A 194 -1.84 25.64 -30.22
N VAL A 195 -1.63 25.06 -31.41
CA VAL A 195 -0.30 25.03 -32.04
C VAL A 195 0.03 26.41 -32.58
N ILE A 196 1.20 26.92 -32.20
CA ILE A 196 1.79 28.15 -32.75
C ILE A 196 2.33 27.83 -34.13
N ASP A 197 3.33 26.93 -34.16
CA ASP A 197 4.01 26.51 -35.36
C ASP A 197 4.55 25.08 -35.25
N LYS A 198 5.14 24.64 -36.35
CA LYS A 198 5.90 23.41 -36.46
C LYS A 198 7.27 23.78 -37.01
N PHE A 199 8.32 23.19 -36.46
CA PHE A 199 9.68 23.45 -36.89
C PHE A 199 10.52 22.16 -36.82
N TYR A 200 11.62 22.14 -37.55
CA TYR A 200 12.58 21.04 -37.47
C TYR A 200 13.70 21.42 -36.51
N ASP A 201 13.95 20.55 -35.54
CA ASP A 201 15.19 20.55 -34.78
C ASP A 201 16.03 19.36 -35.25
N ARG A 202 17.09 19.67 -36.00
CA ARG A 202 17.89 18.70 -36.76
C ARG A 202 17.01 17.88 -37.71
N HIS A 203 16.67 16.64 -37.35
CA HIS A 203 15.83 15.73 -38.13
C HIS A 203 14.47 15.44 -37.47
N ASN A 204 14.17 16.08 -36.33
CA ASN A 204 12.93 15.86 -35.61
C ASN A 204 11.95 17.02 -35.87
N LEU A 205 10.76 16.69 -36.38
CA LEU A 205 9.66 17.65 -36.46
C LEU A 205 9.06 17.83 -35.06
N LEU A 206 8.97 19.08 -34.61
CA LEU A 206 8.45 19.48 -33.30
C LEU A 206 7.36 20.53 -33.44
N PHE A 207 6.45 20.59 -32.45
CA PHE A 207 5.39 21.60 -32.37
C PHE A 207 5.65 22.55 -31.21
N ARG A 208 5.49 23.85 -31.44
CA ARG A 208 5.37 24.83 -30.36
C ARG A 208 3.91 25.09 -30.10
N ILE A 209 3.53 25.13 -28.83
CA ILE A 209 2.17 25.42 -28.37
C ILE A 209 2.19 26.57 -27.37
N TYR A 210 1.08 27.30 -27.30
CA TYR A 210 0.93 28.36 -26.32
C TYR A 210 0.87 27.81 -24.89
N HIS A 211 1.38 28.59 -23.94
CA HIS A 211 1.12 28.33 -22.53
C HIS A 211 -0.35 28.54 -22.17
N SER A 212 -0.76 27.94 -21.06
CA SER A 212 -2.04 28.18 -20.42
C SER A 212 -1.82 28.35 -18.93
N ASP A 213 -2.39 29.42 -18.38
CA ASP A 213 -2.53 29.62 -16.93
C ASP A 213 -3.85 29.02 -16.40
N ASN A 214 -4.71 28.57 -17.31
CA ASN A 214 -5.90 27.80 -17.01
C ASN A 214 -5.57 26.31 -17.10
N ILE A 215 -4.94 25.79 -16.04
CA ILE A 215 -4.65 24.36 -15.87
C ILE A 215 -5.50 23.78 -14.75
N LEU A 216 -6.29 22.77 -15.09
CA LEU A 216 -7.21 22.11 -14.16
C LEU A 216 -6.54 20.86 -13.60
N ARG A 217 -6.38 20.83 -12.28
CA ARG A 217 -5.92 19.65 -11.55
C ARG A 217 -7.09 18.74 -11.22
N SER A 218 -7.04 17.50 -11.68
CA SER A 218 -7.97 16.42 -11.34
C SER A 218 -7.26 15.40 -10.45
N GLN A 219 -7.39 15.57 -9.13
CA GLN A 219 -6.99 14.54 -8.17
C GLN A 219 -8.17 13.59 -7.91
N LYS A 220 -8.05 12.35 -8.37
CA LYS A 220 -9.11 11.33 -8.23
C LYS A 220 -8.91 10.41 -7.03
N ARG A 221 -7.71 10.40 -6.43
CA ARG A 221 -7.39 9.49 -5.32
C ARG A 221 -8.10 9.93 -4.04
N ARG A 222 -8.83 9.00 -3.43
CA ARG A 222 -9.48 9.16 -2.13
C ARG A 222 -8.72 8.49 -0.98
N SER A 223 -7.70 7.71 -1.31
CA SER A 223 -6.86 6.96 -0.38
C SER A 223 -5.38 7.31 -0.58
N VAL A 224 -4.62 7.11 0.48
CA VAL A 224 -3.16 7.19 0.46
C VAL A 224 -2.63 5.85 -0.06
N ARG A 225 -1.60 5.90 -0.92
CA ARG A 225 -0.92 4.71 -1.42
C ARG A 225 0.49 4.64 -0.87
N ALA A 226 0.89 3.44 -0.51
CA ALA A 226 2.22 3.10 -0.08
C ALA A 226 2.92 2.24 -1.13
N PRO A 227 4.20 2.48 -1.45
CA PRO A 227 5.00 1.49 -2.17
C PRO A 227 5.06 0.20 -1.37
N ALA A 228 4.98 -0.92 -2.07
CA ALA A 228 4.98 -2.26 -1.49
C ALA A 228 5.90 -3.19 -2.29
N ARG A 229 6.30 -4.29 -1.63
CA ARG A 229 6.95 -5.44 -2.26
C ARG A 229 6.53 -6.70 -1.53
N ILE A 230 5.24 -7.00 -1.59
CA ILE A 230 4.63 -8.11 -0.82
C ILE A 230 4.25 -9.22 -1.79
N SER A 231 4.78 -10.42 -1.56
CA SER A 231 4.36 -11.64 -2.27
C SER A 231 2.92 -11.99 -1.90
N ALA A 232 2.11 -12.30 -2.90
CA ALA A 232 0.69 -12.52 -2.75
C ALA A 232 0.18 -13.62 -3.69
N ARG A 233 -1.01 -14.15 -3.37
CA ARG A 233 -1.74 -15.11 -4.20
C ARG A 233 -3.02 -14.46 -4.74
N LEU A 234 -3.22 -14.58 -6.04
CA LEU A 234 -4.39 -14.08 -6.75
C LEU A 234 -5.28 -15.25 -7.15
N TYR A 235 -6.57 -15.16 -6.81
CA TYR A 235 -7.59 -16.15 -7.09
C TYR A 235 -8.65 -15.53 -7.99
N PRO A 236 -8.65 -15.82 -9.31
CA PRO A 236 -9.71 -15.38 -10.20
C PRO A 236 -11.07 -15.92 -9.76
N LEU A 237 -12.09 -15.07 -9.75
CA LEU A 237 -13.47 -15.46 -9.47
C LEU A 237 -14.31 -15.42 -10.74
N LYS A 238 -15.39 -16.20 -10.76
CA LYS A 238 -16.36 -16.18 -11.86
C LYS A 238 -17.22 -14.92 -11.80
N SER A 239 -17.70 -14.57 -10.61
CA SER A 239 -18.45 -13.34 -10.35
C SER A 239 -17.99 -12.64 -9.06
N LEU A 240 -18.48 -11.42 -8.83
CA LEU A 240 -18.28 -10.72 -7.56
C LEU A 240 -19.22 -11.24 -6.46
N GLU A 241 -20.22 -12.05 -6.78
CA GLU A 241 -21.14 -12.64 -5.80
C GLU A 241 -20.44 -13.76 -5.01
N ASP A 242 -19.44 -14.40 -5.62
CA ASP A 242 -18.57 -15.39 -4.98
C ASP A 242 -17.52 -14.75 -4.04
N ALA A 243 -17.52 -13.41 -3.93
CA ALA A 243 -16.55 -12.68 -3.14
C ALA A 243 -16.81 -12.84 -1.64
N ASN A 244 -15.78 -13.27 -0.91
CA ASN A 244 -15.72 -13.25 0.54
C ASN A 244 -14.28 -12.93 0.98
N GLN A 245 -14.10 -12.75 2.29
CA GLN A 245 -12.80 -12.48 2.90
C GLN A 245 -12.25 -13.72 3.62
N TRP A 246 -12.67 -14.92 3.20
CA TRP A 246 -12.17 -16.17 3.76
C TRP A 246 -10.91 -16.62 3.03
N MET A 247 -10.01 -17.24 3.80
CA MET A 247 -8.77 -17.76 3.27
C MET A 247 -9.02 -18.86 2.25
N GLU A 248 -8.28 -18.80 1.15
CA GLU A 248 -8.22 -19.84 0.14
C GLU A 248 -7.11 -20.82 0.46
N SER A 249 -7.45 -22.11 0.46
CA SER A 249 -6.48 -23.21 0.62
C SER A 249 -5.93 -23.70 -0.72
N SER A 250 -6.59 -23.36 -1.82
CA SER A 250 -6.15 -23.79 -3.15
C SER A 250 -4.87 -23.04 -3.59
N PRO A 251 -4.07 -23.62 -4.51
CA PRO A 251 -2.94 -22.92 -5.10
C PRO A 251 -3.42 -21.73 -5.93
N GLY A 252 -3.16 -20.50 -5.46
CA GLY A 252 -3.44 -19.27 -6.19
C GLY A 252 -2.30 -18.88 -7.16
N LEU A 253 -2.61 -18.00 -8.11
CA LEU A 253 -1.62 -17.43 -9.03
C LEU A 253 -0.64 -16.55 -8.24
N SER A 254 0.67 -16.78 -8.41
CA SER A 254 1.68 -15.97 -7.75
C SER A 254 1.70 -14.54 -8.33
N CYS A 255 1.75 -13.55 -7.45
CA CYS A 255 1.85 -12.14 -7.83
C CYS A 255 2.62 -11.33 -6.80
N LEU A 256 3.06 -10.14 -7.20
CA LEU A 256 3.77 -9.20 -6.33
C LEU A 256 2.97 -7.90 -6.21
N ILE A 257 2.61 -7.51 -4.99
CA ILE A 257 2.02 -6.20 -4.70
C ILE A 257 3.13 -5.16 -4.75
N VAL A 258 3.02 -4.19 -5.66
CA VAL A 258 4.01 -3.11 -5.87
C VAL A 258 3.58 -1.76 -5.30
N ASP A 259 2.27 -1.55 -5.19
CA ASP A 259 1.70 -0.49 -4.36
C ASP A 259 0.42 -0.99 -3.68
N LEU A 260 0.12 -0.42 -2.51
CA LEU A 260 -1.04 -0.79 -1.71
C LEU A 260 -1.72 0.47 -1.16
N SER A 261 -3.06 0.46 -1.18
CA SER A 261 -3.92 1.40 -0.49
C SER A 261 -5.07 0.69 0.20
N GLU A 262 -5.86 1.44 0.95
CA GLU A 262 -7.09 0.98 1.60
C GLU A 262 -8.15 0.46 0.60
N ASP A 263 -8.17 1.01 -0.61
CA ASP A 263 -9.19 0.77 -1.65
C ASP A 263 -8.66 0.03 -2.89
N GLY A 264 -7.37 -0.30 -2.94
CA GLY A 264 -6.81 -0.96 -4.11
C GLY A 264 -5.31 -1.22 -4.02
N ALA A 265 -4.77 -1.76 -5.11
CA ALA A 265 -3.35 -2.07 -5.22
C ALA A 265 -2.91 -2.09 -6.68
N ALA A 266 -1.60 -2.08 -6.88
CA ALA A 266 -0.97 -2.47 -8.13
C ALA A 266 -0.29 -3.83 -7.93
N LEU A 267 -0.62 -4.79 -8.81
CA LEU A 267 -0.10 -6.15 -8.78
C LEU A 267 0.75 -6.39 -10.03
N LYS A 268 1.91 -7.00 -9.88
CA LYS A 268 2.67 -7.58 -10.97
C LYS A 268 2.38 -9.07 -11.09
N ILE A 269 2.05 -9.49 -12.29
CA ILE A 269 1.86 -10.90 -12.66
C ILE A 269 2.68 -11.23 -13.91
N GLY A 270 3.01 -12.51 -14.09
CA GLY A 270 3.49 -13.02 -15.37
C GLY A 270 2.37 -13.05 -16.42
N GLY A 271 2.75 -12.87 -17.68
CA GLY A 271 1.84 -12.96 -18.82
C GLY A 271 0.86 -11.79 -18.98
N ARG A 272 -0.25 -12.05 -19.66
CA ARG A 272 -1.29 -11.06 -19.98
C ARG A 272 -2.41 -11.06 -18.93
N GLY A 273 -2.63 -9.91 -18.32
CA GLY A 273 -3.77 -9.68 -17.45
C GLY A 273 -5.09 -9.53 -18.19
N LYS A 274 -6.20 -9.77 -17.48
CA LYS A 274 -7.56 -9.52 -17.99
C LYS A 274 -8.22 -8.37 -17.22
N LYS A 275 -8.73 -7.39 -17.95
CA LYS A 275 -9.50 -6.27 -17.37
C LYS A 275 -10.89 -6.76 -16.95
N ASN A 276 -11.46 -6.14 -15.91
CA ASN A 276 -12.76 -6.44 -15.33
C ASN A 276 -12.88 -7.86 -14.75
N LEU A 277 -11.75 -8.51 -14.45
CA LEU A 277 -11.72 -9.81 -13.80
C LEU A 277 -12.00 -9.65 -12.30
N PRO A 278 -13.06 -10.26 -11.74
CA PRO A 278 -13.24 -10.40 -10.30
C PRO A 278 -12.16 -11.33 -9.71
N PHE A 279 -11.69 -11.03 -8.50
CA PHE A 279 -10.63 -11.83 -7.87
C PHE A 279 -10.73 -11.79 -6.33
N LYS A 280 -10.03 -12.71 -5.65
CA LYS A 280 -9.53 -12.55 -4.27
C LYS A 280 -8.01 -12.44 -4.25
N LEU A 281 -7.49 -11.55 -3.43
CA LEU A 281 -6.06 -11.36 -3.22
C LEU A 281 -5.73 -11.73 -1.78
N GLN A 282 -4.84 -12.69 -1.61
CA GLN A 282 -4.42 -13.19 -0.30
C GLN A 282 -2.93 -12.92 -0.09
N PHE A 283 -2.59 -12.31 1.03
CA PHE A 283 -1.21 -11.98 1.39
C PHE A 283 -1.09 -11.78 2.90
N LYS A 284 0.13 -11.49 3.37
CA LYS A 284 0.43 -11.29 4.78
C LYS A 284 0.94 -9.86 4.98
N ILE A 285 0.41 -9.17 5.98
CA ILE A 285 1.01 -7.94 6.53
C ILE A 285 1.42 -8.29 7.96
N ARG A 286 2.72 -8.19 8.26
CA ARG A 286 3.30 -8.65 9.54
C ARG A 286 2.95 -10.13 9.77
N ASP A 287 2.20 -10.44 10.83
CA ASP A 287 1.70 -11.77 11.20
C ASP A 287 0.20 -11.96 11.01
N GLU A 288 -0.39 -11.12 10.16
CA GLU A 288 -1.83 -11.12 9.87
C GLU A 288 -2.08 -11.44 8.40
N ILE A 289 -2.96 -12.41 8.15
CA ILE A 289 -3.38 -12.78 6.80
C ILE A 289 -4.50 -11.83 6.39
N VAL A 290 -4.35 -11.28 5.19
CA VAL A 290 -5.28 -10.35 4.57
C VAL A 290 -5.84 -11.01 3.32
N VAL A 291 -7.18 -11.07 3.24
CA VAL A 291 -7.91 -11.56 2.06
C VAL A 291 -8.83 -10.47 1.56
N LEU A 292 -8.60 -10.00 0.34
CA LEU A 292 -9.33 -8.89 -0.25
C LEU A 292 -9.95 -9.28 -1.59
N PRO A 293 -11.29 -9.37 -1.67
CA PRO A 293 -11.95 -9.45 -2.95
C PRO A 293 -11.91 -8.11 -3.69
N GLY A 294 -11.92 -8.16 -5.02
CA GLY A 294 -11.87 -6.96 -5.83
C GLY A 294 -12.05 -7.22 -7.32
N VAL A 295 -11.78 -6.19 -8.12
CA VAL A 295 -11.87 -6.23 -9.59
C VAL A 295 -10.69 -5.53 -10.25
N VAL A 296 -10.20 -6.13 -11.34
CA VAL A 296 -9.12 -5.52 -12.15
C VAL A 296 -9.69 -4.34 -12.94
N LYS A 297 -9.31 -3.11 -12.60
CA LYS A 297 -9.77 -1.90 -13.31
C LYS A 297 -8.93 -1.57 -14.54
N ARG A 298 -7.63 -1.86 -14.50
CA ARG A 298 -6.72 -1.58 -15.62
C ARG A 298 -5.60 -2.62 -15.70
N VAL A 299 -5.18 -2.94 -16.91
CA VAL A 299 -4.04 -3.80 -17.21
C VAL A 299 -3.02 -2.99 -18.01
N GLN A 300 -1.75 -3.12 -17.65
CA GLN A 300 -0.63 -2.60 -18.43
C GLN A 300 0.29 -3.77 -18.77
N TYR A 301 0.18 -4.27 -19.99
CA TYR A 301 0.97 -5.39 -20.48
C TYR A 301 2.28 -4.90 -21.09
N LYS A 302 3.37 -5.55 -20.72
CA LYS A 302 4.66 -5.44 -21.38
C LYS A 302 4.92 -6.78 -22.07
N PRO A 303 5.19 -6.81 -23.38
CA PRO A 303 5.57 -8.05 -24.05
C PRO A 303 7.00 -8.52 -23.72
N LYS A 304 7.87 -7.59 -23.28
CA LYS A 304 9.27 -7.83 -22.92
C LYS A 304 9.65 -6.97 -21.70
N PRO A 305 9.77 -7.55 -20.48
CA PRO A 305 9.45 -8.93 -20.10
C PRO A 305 7.95 -9.20 -20.26
N ASP A 306 7.55 -10.47 -20.42
CA ASP A 306 6.15 -10.91 -20.49
C ASP A 306 5.46 -10.75 -19.10
N GLU A 307 5.24 -9.50 -18.71
CA GLU A 307 4.64 -9.11 -17.42
C GLU A 307 3.42 -8.21 -17.65
N SER A 308 2.46 -8.28 -16.73
CA SER A 308 1.34 -7.36 -16.64
C SER A 308 1.33 -6.67 -15.28
N THR A 309 1.14 -5.35 -15.28
CA THR A 309 0.76 -4.61 -14.07
C THR A 309 -0.76 -4.44 -14.03
N LEU A 310 -1.41 -5.11 -13.08
CA LEU A 310 -2.84 -4.97 -12.81
C LEU A 310 -3.04 -3.82 -11.81
N HIS A 311 -3.91 -2.88 -12.13
CA HIS A 311 -4.41 -1.89 -11.17
C HIS A 311 -5.78 -2.37 -10.72
N VAL A 312 -5.87 -2.74 -9.45
CA VAL A 312 -7.05 -3.36 -8.87
C VAL A 312 -7.74 -2.43 -7.89
N GLU A 313 -9.04 -2.62 -7.75
CA GLU A 313 -9.89 -1.94 -6.77
C GLU A 313 -10.52 -3.02 -5.90
N PHE A 314 -10.44 -2.85 -4.58
CA PHE A 314 -11.00 -3.77 -3.62
C PHE A 314 -12.49 -3.48 -3.40
N LEU A 315 -13.25 -4.52 -3.07
CA LEU A 315 -14.52 -4.31 -2.37
C LEU A 315 -14.22 -3.74 -0.96
N PRO A 316 -15.15 -3.00 -0.34
CA PRO A 316 -14.94 -2.46 1.00
C PRO A 316 -14.51 -3.56 1.98
N PRO A 317 -13.29 -3.47 2.56
CA PRO A 317 -12.84 -4.45 3.55
C PRO A 317 -13.64 -4.30 4.84
N ASP A 318 -13.64 -5.35 5.68
CA ASP A 318 -14.12 -5.19 7.04
C ASP A 318 -13.18 -4.26 7.84
N GLU A 319 -13.65 -3.73 8.96
CA GLU A 319 -12.91 -2.73 9.73
C GLU A 319 -11.56 -3.23 10.26
N ASN A 320 -11.43 -4.51 10.63
CA ASN A 320 -10.16 -5.04 11.11
C ASN A 320 -9.17 -5.18 9.95
N THR A 321 -9.59 -5.76 8.82
CA THR A 321 -8.77 -5.82 7.60
C THR A 321 -8.36 -4.42 7.13
N ARG A 322 -9.28 -3.46 7.19
CA ARG A 322 -9.01 -2.06 6.90
C ARG A 322 -7.92 -1.47 7.78
N MET A 323 -7.96 -1.72 9.10
CA MET A 323 -6.91 -1.27 10.02
C MET A 323 -5.56 -1.94 9.73
N ILE A 324 -5.53 -3.23 9.37
CA ILE A 324 -4.30 -3.91 8.95
C ILE A 324 -3.69 -3.20 7.74
N LEU A 325 -4.51 -2.91 6.71
CA LEU A 325 -4.06 -2.17 5.53
C LEU A 325 -3.52 -0.79 5.87
N LEU A 326 -4.26 -0.02 6.67
CA LEU A 326 -3.85 1.34 7.04
C LEU A 326 -2.61 1.36 7.94
N SER A 327 -2.40 0.33 8.76
CA SER A 327 -1.19 0.17 9.56
C SER A 327 0.06 0.07 8.66
N TYR A 328 -0.04 -0.67 7.56
CA TYR A 328 1.01 -0.77 6.55
C TYR A 328 1.15 0.53 5.75
N VAL A 329 0.04 1.07 5.24
CA VAL A 329 0.02 2.25 4.37
C VAL A 329 0.62 3.48 5.06
N PHE A 330 0.36 3.65 6.36
CA PHE A 330 0.92 4.75 7.15
C PHE A 330 2.26 4.43 7.82
N ASP A 331 2.74 3.18 7.72
CA ASP A 331 4.00 2.75 8.35
C ASP A 331 4.02 2.96 9.87
N ILE A 332 2.94 2.59 10.55
CA ILE A 332 2.73 2.90 11.97
C ILE A 332 3.86 2.35 12.87
N ASP A 333 4.44 1.19 12.53
CA ASP A 333 5.56 0.57 13.24
C ASP A 333 6.95 0.98 12.70
N ARG A 334 6.98 1.80 11.64
CA ARG A 334 8.19 2.17 10.90
C ARG A 334 8.97 0.99 10.31
N SER A 335 8.32 -0.16 10.12
CA SER A 335 8.95 -1.34 9.52
C SER A 335 9.51 -1.03 8.13
N ARG A 336 8.76 -0.27 7.31
CA ARG A 336 9.21 0.12 5.96
C ARG A 336 10.34 1.14 6.02
N ALA A 337 10.27 2.13 6.91
CA ALA A 337 11.33 3.12 7.09
C ALA A 337 12.67 2.49 7.56
N LYS A 338 12.61 1.39 8.32
CA LYS A 338 13.79 0.63 8.77
C LYS A 338 14.37 -0.31 7.70
N GLY A 339 13.72 -0.43 6.54
CA GLY A 339 14.14 -1.36 5.50
C GLY A 339 13.80 -2.83 5.79
N GLU A 340 12.98 -3.09 6.82
CA GLU A 340 12.42 -4.41 7.15
C GLU A 340 11.29 -4.74 6.16
N ASN A 341 11.57 -4.66 4.85
CA ASN A 341 10.70 -5.24 3.85
C ASN A 341 10.85 -6.74 3.98
N VAL A 342 9.89 -7.38 4.66
CA VAL A 342 9.76 -8.83 4.82
C VAL A 342 10.10 -9.49 3.49
N ALA A 343 11.30 -10.08 3.43
CA ALA A 343 11.83 -10.73 2.25
C ALA A 343 11.09 -12.05 2.02
N GLU A 344 10.30 -12.06 0.95
CA GLU A 344 10.10 -13.09 -0.09
C GLU A 344 9.66 -14.53 0.25
N ASN A 345 9.96 -15.14 1.41
CA ASN A 345 9.80 -16.61 1.53
C ASN A 345 8.68 -17.11 2.47
N ASP A 346 8.24 -16.30 3.41
CA ASP A 346 7.38 -16.80 4.50
C ASP A 346 5.89 -16.90 4.11
N THR A 347 5.48 -16.21 3.03
CA THR A 347 4.10 -16.27 2.51
C THR A 347 3.83 -17.51 1.67
N LEU A 348 4.84 -18.12 1.04
CA LEU A 348 4.64 -19.29 0.18
C LEU A 348 4.42 -20.55 1.02
N ASN A 349 5.15 -20.72 2.12
CA ASN A 349 5.14 -21.94 2.93
C ASN A 349 3.88 -22.06 3.80
N VAL A 350 3.32 -20.94 4.28
CA VAL A 350 2.11 -20.96 5.11
C VAL A 350 0.84 -21.22 4.27
N ILE A 351 0.84 -20.84 2.99
CA ILE A 351 -0.34 -20.97 2.11
C ILE A 351 -0.42 -22.35 1.43
N SER A 352 0.70 -23.09 1.32
CA SER A 352 0.73 -24.38 0.63
C SER A 352 0.37 -25.61 1.49
N GLY A 353 0.08 -25.45 2.78
CA GLY A 353 -0.29 -26.59 3.64
C GLY A 353 0.78 -27.69 3.72
N ILE A 354 2.06 -27.36 3.44
CA ILE A 354 3.18 -28.29 3.60
C ILE A 354 3.76 -28.02 4.98
N SER A 355 3.24 -28.75 5.97
CA SER A 355 3.90 -28.90 7.26
C SER A 355 5.26 -29.57 7.04
N SER A 356 6.35 -28.87 7.34
CA SER A 356 7.64 -29.53 7.58
C SER A 356 7.59 -30.19 8.96
N GLU A 357 6.91 -31.33 9.06
CA GLU A 357 7.25 -32.32 10.07
C GLU A 357 8.50 -33.06 9.60
N SER A 358 9.67 -32.69 10.14
CA SER A 358 10.79 -33.58 10.46
C SER A 358 12.08 -32.79 10.70
N ASP A 359 12.21 -32.22 11.89
CA ASP A 359 13.51 -32.02 12.53
C ASP A 359 13.46 -32.66 13.92
N ALA A 360 13.17 -33.97 13.93
CA ALA A 360 13.53 -34.85 15.04
C ALA A 360 14.73 -35.68 14.55
N ALA A 361 15.92 -35.30 15.02
CA ALA A 361 17.15 -36.03 14.77
C ALA A 361 16.98 -37.49 15.23
N PRO A 362 17.31 -38.50 14.40
CA PRO A 362 17.32 -39.88 14.87
C PRO A 362 18.52 -40.11 15.80
N GLU A 363 18.22 -40.60 17.00
CA GLU A 363 19.20 -41.13 17.95
C GLU A 363 20.09 -42.20 17.28
N LYS A 364 21.39 -42.13 17.58
CA LYS A 364 22.41 -43.06 17.11
C LYS A 364 22.16 -44.48 17.63
N PRO A 365 22.19 -45.53 16.78
CA PRO A 365 22.20 -46.90 17.27
C PRO A 365 23.57 -47.25 17.88
N GLN A 366 23.53 -47.88 19.05
CA GLN A 366 24.68 -48.48 19.73
C GLN A 366 25.26 -49.68 18.96
N LYS A 367 26.58 -49.82 19.07
CA LYS A 367 27.38 -50.94 18.54
C LYS A 367 26.94 -52.29 19.13
N SER A 368 26.76 -53.29 18.28
CA SER A 368 26.88 -54.71 18.64
C SER A 368 27.94 -55.39 17.76
N GLN A 369 28.71 -56.29 18.38
CA GLN A 369 29.82 -57.05 17.78
C GLN A 369 29.33 -58.31 17.03
N LYS A 370 30.06 -58.66 15.96
CA LYS A 370 30.14 -59.87 15.09
C LYS A 370 29.95 -61.27 15.76
N PRO A 371 29.99 -62.43 15.03
CA PRO A 371 29.38 -62.85 13.74
C PRO A 371 28.94 -64.37 13.70
N GLN A 372 28.17 -64.82 12.70
CA GLN A 372 28.14 -66.22 12.14
C GLN A 372 27.12 -66.25 10.96
N LYS A 373 27.47 -66.44 9.67
CA LYS A 373 27.94 -67.61 8.88
C LYS A 373 26.84 -68.63 8.51
N SER A 374 26.35 -68.56 7.25
CA SER A 374 26.01 -69.67 6.32
C SER A 374 25.33 -69.05 5.07
N GLU A 375 25.96 -68.92 3.91
CA GLU A 375 26.15 -69.91 2.83
C GLU A 375 24.87 -70.40 2.13
N LYS A 376 24.99 -70.48 0.78
CA LYS A 376 24.16 -71.18 -0.21
C LYS A 376 23.03 -70.39 -0.90
N SER A 377 22.71 -70.57 -2.17
CA SER A 377 23.42 -70.65 -3.48
C SER A 377 22.30 -70.59 -4.53
N GLU A 378 22.66 -70.21 -5.77
CA GLU A 378 21.93 -70.47 -7.04
C GLU A 378 20.55 -69.78 -7.19
N GLU A 379 20.08 -69.35 -8.36
CA GLU A 379 20.38 -69.76 -9.73
C GLU A 379 19.99 -68.62 -10.71
N ILE A 380 20.61 -68.69 -11.88
CA ILE A 380 20.47 -67.82 -13.05
C ILE A 380 19.31 -68.34 -13.90
N GLU A 381 18.53 -67.47 -14.56
CA GLU A 381 18.12 -67.73 -15.95
C GLU A 381 17.74 -66.43 -16.68
N GLU A 382 18.40 -66.28 -17.83
CA GLU A 382 18.20 -65.29 -18.90
C GLU A 382 16.99 -65.68 -19.77
N GLU A 383 16.30 -64.68 -20.34
CA GLU A 383 15.95 -64.59 -21.79
C GLU A 383 15.10 -63.31 -22.00
N THR A 384 15.65 -62.21 -22.54
CA THR A 384 15.64 -61.76 -23.96
C THR A 384 14.26 -61.74 -24.66
N VAL A 385 13.73 -60.54 -24.99
CA VAL A 385 13.56 -60.00 -26.38
C VAL A 385 12.15 -60.35 -26.92
N GLU A 386 11.33 -59.58 -27.64
CA GLU A 386 11.35 -58.41 -28.54
C GLU A 386 9.89 -57.84 -28.47
N GLU A 387 9.66 -56.53 -28.45
CA GLU A 387 9.28 -55.71 -29.62
C GLU A 387 8.04 -56.19 -30.39
N LEU A 388 7.02 -55.32 -30.51
CA LEU A 388 6.20 -55.20 -31.73
C LEU A 388 5.42 -53.87 -31.72
N GLU A 389 5.67 -53.09 -32.78
CA GLU A 389 5.01 -51.87 -33.20
C GLU A 389 3.60 -52.11 -33.77
N SER A 390 2.74 -51.10 -33.59
CA SER A 390 1.84 -50.51 -34.61
C SER A 390 0.60 -51.25 -35.15
N VAL A 391 -0.22 -50.43 -35.81
CA VAL A 391 -1.44 -50.65 -36.63
C VAL A 391 -2.74 -50.42 -35.85
N GLU A 392 -3.36 -49.23 -35.91
CA GLU A 392 -4.21 -48.62 -36.97
C GLU A 392 -5.71 -48.97 -36.85
N GLU A 393 -6.51 -47.91 -37.05
CA GLU A 393 -7.93 -47.84 -37.47
C GLU A 393 -9.04 -48.46 -36.60
N ASP A 394 -9.82 -47.58 -35.95
CA ASP A 394 -11.20 -47.25 -36.36
C ASP A 394 -11.68 -45.92 -35.72
#